data_AF-A0A919ACF6-F1
#
_entry.id   AF-A0A919ACF6-F1
#
_cell.length_a   1.000
_cell.length_b   1.000
_cell.length_c   1.000
_cell.angle_alpha   90.00
_cell.angle_beta   90.00
_cell.angle_gamma   90.00
#
_symmetry.space_group_name_H-M   'P 1'
#
loop_
_entity.id
_entity.type
_entity.pdbx_description
1 polymer ?
#
loop_
_entity_poly.entity_id
_entity_poly.type
_entity_poly.pdbx_seq_one_letter_code
_entity_poly.pdbx_strand_id
1 'polypeptide(L)'
;MTEPTRADTAHRAAGAPVRCRRGPAAVLRDLRALDGALYAAVAATPTPTLDRALRGLSHAADHSKISLGVAAALALGGDRPRRAAFLGVAALALASGSANLLGKRLVRRSRPDREAARVTVDRRVPMPASASFPSGHTAAAVAFAAAVGTVLPTAALPLGALAGAVGYARVHTGVHYPGDVAAGAVLGLASAAAALAAAPGGGCQPKARTAW
;
A
#
# COMPACT_ATOMS: atom_id res chain seq x y z
N MET A 1 -67.36 -24.89 -42.99
CA MET A 1 -66.16 -24.07 -43.27
C MET A 1 -65.67 -23.52 -41.94
N THR A 2 -64.92 -24.33 -41.18
CA THR A 2 -63.42 -24.37 -41.12
C THR A 2 -62.87 -23.12 -40.45
N GLU A 3 -62.14 -23.10 -39.34
CA GLU A 3 -61.56 -24.09 -38.42
C GLU A 3 -60.89 -23.24 -37.31
N PRO A 4 -61.01 -23.54 -36.00
CA PRO A 4 -60.09 -22.99 -35.00
C PRO A 4 -58.91 -23.96 -34.82
N THR A 5 -57.67 -23.47 -34.68
CA THR A 5 -56.54 -24.04 -33.88
C THR A 5 -55.21 -23.46 -34.38
N ARG A 6 -54.41 -22.87 -33.48
CA ARG A 6 -53.02 -23.29 -33.21
C ARG A 6 -52.46 -22.53 -32.01
N ALA A 7 -52.50 -23.23 -30.88
CA ALA A 7 -51.45 -23.15 -29.89
C ALA A 7 -50.12 -23.51 -30.56
N ASP A 8 -49.09 -22.69 -30.33
CA ASP A 8 -47.69 -23.11 -30.37
C ASP A 8 -46.95 -22.17 -29.40
N THR A 9 -46.85 -22.50 -28.11
CA THR A 9 -45.77 -23.29 -27.50
C THR A 9 -44.39 -23.17 -28.18
N ALA A 10 -43.37 -22.98 -27.33
CA ALA A 10 -41.95 -22.78 -27.63
C ALA A 10 -41.61 -21.37 -28.13
N HIS A 11 -40.72 -20.61 -27.50
CA HIS A 11 -39.47 -21.04 -26.89
C HIS A 11 -39.17 -20.15 -25.67
N ARG A 12 -39.23 -20.73 -24.47
CA ARG A 12 -38.41 -20.25 -23.35
C ARG A 12 -36.96 -20.34 -23.82
N ALA A 13 -36.39 -19.24 -24.29
CA ALA A 13 -34.94 -19.06 -24.28
C ALA A 13 -34.55 -18.88 -22.80
N ALA A 14 -34.48 -19.99 -22.08
CA ALA A 14 -33.76 -20.06 -20.84
C ALA A 14 -32.32 -19.67 -21.17
N GLY A 15 -31.96 -18.41 -20.91
CA GLY A 15 -30.58 -17.97 -20.97
C GLY A 15 -29.77 -18.93 -20.13
N ALA A 16 -28.95 -19.75 -20.79
CA ALA A 16 -28.04 -20.65 -20.10
C ALA A 16 -27.27 -19.81 -19.08
N PRO A 17 -27.17 -20.24 -17.81
CA PRO A 17 -26.41 -19.49 -16.84
C PRO A 17 -25.00 -19.36 -17.40
N VAL A 18 -24.58 -18.13 -17.67
CA VAL A 18 -23.21 -17.82 -18.06
C VAL A 18 -22.35 -18.30 -16.89
N ARG A 19 -21.86 -19.54 -16.98
CA ARG A 19 -20.88 -20.08 -16.07
C ARG A 19 -19.61 -19.30 -16.36
N CYS A 20 -19.45 -18.16 -15.70
CA CYS A 20 -18.20 -17.44 -15.66
C CYS A 20 -17.13 -18.46 -15.25
N ARG A 21 -16.29 -18.85 -16.22
CA ARG A 21 -15.09 -19.63 -15.94
C ARG A 21 -14.34 -18.87 -14.86
N ARG A 22 -14.21 -19.46 -13.67
CA ARG A 22 -13.39 -18.95 -12.57
C ARG A 22 -11.92 -19.10 -13.00
N GLY A 23 -11.46 -18.21 -13.87
CA GLY A 23 -10.08 -18.10 -14.29
C GLY A 23 -9.37 -16.95 -13.56
N PRO A 24 -8.02 -16.88 -13.60
CA PRO A 24 -7.25 -15.82 -12.94
C PRO A 24 -7.65 -14.41 -13.40
N ALA A 25 -8.09 -14.26 -14.65
CA ALA A 25 -8.61 -13.00 -15.16
C ALA A 25 -9.96 -12.56 -14.54
N ALA A 26 -10.79 -13.51 -14.10
CA ALA A 26 -12.02 -13.20 -13.38
C ALA A 26 -11.71 -12.67 -11.98
N VAL A 27 -10.84 -13.38 -11.25
CA VAL A 27 -10.38 -12.96 -9.91
C VAL A 27 -9.74 -11.57 -9.95
N LEU A 28 -8.90 -11.28 -10.94
CA LEU A 28 -8.29 -9.96 -11.08
C LEU A 28 -9.32 -8.85 -11.34
N ARG A 29 -10.39 -9.14 -12.08
CA ARG A 29 -11.49 -8.19 -12.28
C ARG A 29 -12.25 -7.95 -10.98
N ASP A 30 -12.55 -9.01 -10.23
CA ASP A 30 -13.23 -8.90 -8.94
C ASP A 30 -12.41 -8.09 -7.93
N LEU A 31 -11.09 -8.33 -7.86
CA LEU A 31 -10.17 -7.56 -7.02
C LEU A 31 -10.13 -6.07 -7.41
N ARG A 32 -10.11 -5.75 -8.71
CA ARG A 32 -10.15 -4.37 -9.18
C ARG A 32 -11.47 -3.69 -8.87
N ALA A 33 -12.59 -4.41 -8.98
CA ALA A 33 -13.91 -3.91 -8.64
C ALA A 33 -14.01 -3.62 -7.14
N LEU A 34 -13.53 -4.52 -6.29
CA LEU A 34 -13.47 -4.33 -4.85
C LEU A 34 -12.59 -3.13 -4.47
N ASP A 35 -11.41 -3.02 -5.08
CA ASP A 35 -10.46 -1.91 -4.84
C ASP A 35 -11.08 -0.54 -5.21
N GLY A 36 -11.82 -0.51 -6.33
CA GLY A 36 -12.58 0.66 -6.75
C GLY A 36 -13.75 0.99 -5.80
N ALA A 37 -14.50 -0.02 -5.34
CA ALA A 37 -15.61 0.16 -4.42
C ALA A 37 -15.16 0.68 -3.05
N LEU A 38 -14.07 0.13 -2.50
CA LEU A 38 -13.48 0.60 -1.26
C LEU A 38 -13.01 2.05 -1.38
N TYR A 39 -12.35 2.39 -2.49
CA TYR A 39 -11.94 3.76 -2.76
C TYR A 39 -13.15 4.71 -2.86
N ALA A 40 -14.20 4.31 -3.59
CA ALA A 40 -15.41 5.11 -3.73
C ALA A 40 -16.13 5.33 -2.38
N ALA A 41 -16.17 4.32 -1.52
CA ALA A 41 -16.74 4.45 -0.18
C ALA A 41 -15.96 5.46 0.69
N VAL A 42 -14.62 5.42 0.66
CA VAL A 42 -13.78 6.41 1.35
C VAL A 42 -13.99 7.81 0.77
N ALA A 43 -14.02 7.94 -0.56
CA ALA A 43 -14.23 9.21 -1.24
C ALA A 43 -15.59 9.85 -0.92
N ALA A 44 -16.65 9.04 -0.84
CA ALA A 44 -18.01 9.50 -0.57
C ALA A 44 -18.29 9.84 0.90
N THR A 45 -17.47 9.36 1.84
CA THR A 45 -17.68 9.56 3.28
C THR A 45 -17.19 10.95 3.72
N PRO A 46 -18.05 11.87 4.21
CA PRO A 46 -17.62 13.18 4.71
C PRO A 46 -16.87 13.06 6.04
N THR A 47 -15.66 13.62 6.11
CA THR A 47 -14.80 13.61 7.32
C THR A 47 -14.08 14.95 7.51
N PRO A 48 -14.81 16.08 7.57
CA PRO A 48 -14.21 17.42 7.52
C PRO A 48 -13.18 17.67 8.63
N THR A 49 -13.36 17.06 9.80
CA THR A 49 -12.42 17.14 10.93
C THR A 49 -11.08 16.43 10.66
N LEU A 50 -11.10 15.34 9.89
CA LEU A 50 -9.91 14.55 9.57
C LEU A 50 -9.19 15.04 8.31
N ASP A 51 -9.91 15.71 7.41
CA ASP A 51 -9.42 16.10 6.09
C ASP A 51 -8.15 16.95 6.17
N ARG A 52 -8.10 17.92 7.09
CA ARG A 52 -6.93 18.78 7.30
C ARG A 52 -5.73 18.00 7.83
N ALA A 53 -5.95 17.13 8.82
CA ALA A 53 -4.90 16.33 9.44
C ALA A 53 -4.32 15.32 8.45
N LEU A 54 -5.17 14.62 7.70
CA LEU A 54 -4.76 13.62 6.71
C LEU A 54 -4.08 14.24 5.49
N ARG A 55 -4.53 15.42 5.05
CA ARG A 55 -3.82 16.19 4.03
C ARG A 55 -2.44 16.63 4.51
N GLY A 56 -2.35 17.16 5.73
CA GLY A 56 -1.08 17.52 6.36
C GLY A 56 -0.14 16.33 6.49
N LEU A 57 -0.66 15.18 6.92
CA LEU A 57 0.09 13.93 7.03
C LEU A 57 0.60 13.46 5.65
N SER A 58 -0.22 13.56 4.60
CA SER A 58 0.22 13.24 3.24
C SER A 58 1.37 14.16 2.78
N HIS A 59 1.31 15.45 3.06
CA HIS A 59 2.39 16.39 2.74
C HIS A 59 3.67 16.15 3.56
N ALA A 60 3.52 15.80 4.83
CA ALA A 60 4.65 15.46 5.69
C ALA A 60 5.28 14.11 5.30
N ALA A 61 4.50 13.19 4.75
CA ALA A 61 4.99 11.93 4.21
C ALA A 61 5.75 12.12 2.89
N ASP A 62 5.50 13.19 2.14
CA ASP A 62 6.19 13.46 0.88
C ASP A 62 7.71 13.54 1.10
N HIS A 63 8.47 12.94 0.17
CA HIS A 63 9.93 12.83 0.25
C HIS A 63 10.45 12.10 1.50
N SER A 64 9.62 11.27 2.15
CA SER A 64 9.99 10.53 3.36
C SER A 64 10.43 11.39 4.54
N LYS A 65 10.02 12.66 4.61
CA LYS A 65 10.47 13.60 5.65
C LYS A 65 10.19 13.10 7.06
N ILE A 66 9.01 12.50 7.30
CA ILE A 66 8.67 11.91 8.60
C ILE A 66 9.69 10.83 9.00
N SER A 67 9.94 9.85 8.13
CA SER A 67 10.86 8.75 8.41
C SER A 67 12.30 9.24 8.60
N LEU A 68 12.75 10.22 7.81
CA LEU A 68 14.07 10.82 7.94
C LEU A 68 14.19 11.65 9.23
N GLY A 69 13.14 12.37 9.64
CA GLY A 69 13.11 13.09 10.92
C GLY A 69 13.20 12.14 12.11
N VAL A 70 12.47 11.02 12.08
CA VAL A 70 12.59 9.97 13.10
C VAL A 70 13.99 9.34 13.10
N ALA A 71 14.54 9.06 11.92
CA ALA A 71 15.90 8.53 11.80
C ALA A 71 16.94 9.48 12.40
N ALA A 72 16.83 10.78 12.13
CA ALA A 72 17.70 11.80 12.69
C ALA A 72 17.60 11.85 14.21
N ALA A 73 16.38 11.82 14.77
CA ALA A 73 16.19 11.77 16.22
C ALA A 73 16.80 10.51 16.85
N LEU A 74 16.62 9.34 16.23
CA LEU A 74 17.23 8.07 16.67
C LEU A 74 18.76 8.10 16.58
N ALA A 75 19.33 8.78 15.58
CA ALA A 75 20.77 8.90 15.39
C ALA A 75 21.48 9.70 16.51
N LEU A 76 20.74 10.57 17.21
CA LEU A 76 21.25 11.31 18.37
C LEU A 76 21.38 10.44 19.64
N GLY A 77 20.77 9.25 19.64
CA GLY A 77 20.88 8.31 20.75
C GLY A 77 22.19 7.51 20.77
N GLY A 78 22.20 6.43 21.56
CA GLY A 78 23.32 5.48 21.62
C GLY A 78 23.44 4.54 20.41
N ASP A 79 24.27 3.50 20.52
CA ASP A 79 24.60 2.62 19.39
C ASP A 79 23.39 1.86 18.84
N ARG A 80 22.51 1.39 19.73
CA ARG A 80 21.31 0.65 19.34
C ARG A 80 20.32 1.49 18.51
N PRO A 81 19.88 2.69 18.93
CA PRO A 81 19.01 3.52 18.11
C PRO A 81 19.70 4.07 16.85
N ARG A 82 21.01 4.33 16.88
CA ARG A 82 21.79 4.64 15.66
C ARG A 82 21.76 3.51 14.64
N ARG A 83 21.97 2.27 15.08
CA ARG A 83 21.84 1.08 14.22
C ARG A 83 20.42 0.95 13.66
N ALA A 84 19.39 1.20 14.48
CA ALA A 84 18.01 1.20 14.02
C ALA A 84 17.76 2.25 12.94
N ALA A 85 18.27 3.48 13.13
CA ALA A 85 18.17 4.55 12.15
C ALA A 85 18.84 4.19 10.82
N PHE A 86 20.07 3.65 10.87
CA PHE A 86 20.80 3.21 9.68
C PHE A 86 20.03 2.14 8.90
N LEU A 87 19.57 1.09 9.58
CA LEU A 87 18.80 0.01 8.94
C LEU A 87 17.46 0.50 8.41
N GLY A 88 16.79 1.40 9.14
CA GLY A 88 15.57 2.06 8.72
C GLY A 88 15.74 2.85 7.42
N VAL A 89 16.79 3.67 7.33
CA VAL A 89 17.10 4.46 6.14
C VAL A 89 17.49 3.56 4.97
N ALA A 90 18.30 2.51 5.20
CA ALA A 90 18.65 1.54 4.16
C ALA A 90 17.41 0.84 3.59
N ALA A 91 16.53 0.35 4.47
CA ALA A 91 15.26 -0.29 4.08
C ALA A 91 14.37 0.67 3.29
N LEU A 92 14.25 1.91 3.73
CA LEU A 92 13.48 2.97 3.06
C LEU A 92 14.03 3.26 1.66
N ALA A 93 15.35 3.38 1.52
CA ALA A 93 16.00 3.64 0.25
C ALA A 93 15.77 2.48 -0.73
N LEU A 94 15.91 1.23 -0.27
CA LEU A 94 15.62 0.03 -1.04
C LEU A 94 14.15 -0.02 -1.51
N ALA A 95 13.21 0.27 -0.61
CA ALA A 95 11.78 0.30 -0.94
C ALA A 95 11.46 1.38 -1.97
N SER A 96 12.02 2.58 -1.81
CA SER A 96 11.78 3.72 -2.71
C SER A 96 12.35 3.46 -4.09
N GLY A 97 13.59 2.94 -4.17
CA GLY A 97 14.23 2.57 -5.42
C GLY A 97 13.47 1.46 -6.14
N SER A 98 13.06 0.43 -5.40
CA SER A 98 12.27 -0.68 -5.94
C SER A 98 10.90 -0.21 -6.42
N ALA A 99 10.19 0.62 -5.66
CA ALA A 99 8.89 1.15 -6.04
C ALA A 99 8.98 1.98 -7.33
N ASN A 100 10.03 2.80 -7.47
CA ASN A 100 10.27 3.59 -8.68
C ASN A 100 10.60 2.69 -9.89
N LEU A 101 11.42 1.65 -9.71
CA LEU A 101 11.78 0.72 -10.78
C LEU A 101 10.58 -0.13 -11.22
N LEU A 102 9.84 -0.69 -10.27
CA LEU A 102 8.62 -1.46 -10.50
C LEU A 102 7.55 -0.58 -11.13
N GLY A 103 7.36 0.65 -10.64
CA GLY A 103 6.42 1.61 -11.23
C GLY A 103 6.75 1.97 -12.67
N LYS A 104 8.05 2.07 -13.02
CA LYS A 104 8.50 2.30 -14.40
C LYS A 104 8.32 1.08 -15.31
N ARG A 105 8.37 -0.15 -14.77
CA ARG A 105 8.40 -1.39 -15.56
C ARG A 105 7.07 -2.16 -15.61
N LEU A 106 6.25 -2.12 -14.56
CA LEU A 106 5.16 -3.09 -14.39
C LEU A 106 3.79 -2.59 -14.85
N VAL A 107 3.38 -1.34 -14.64
CA VAL A 107 2.01 -0.95 -15.03
C VAL A 107 1.84 0.56 -15.23
N ARG A 108 1.27 0.96 -16.37
CA ARG A 108 0.48 2.20 -16.52
C ARG A 108 -0.89 2.01 -15.83
N ARG A 109 -0.93 1.73 -14.52
CA ARG A 109 -2.21 1.68 -13.80
C ARG A 109 -2.68 3.12 -13.68
N SER A 110 -3.81 3.46 -14.30
CA SER A 110 -4.39 4.79 -14.13
C SER A 110 -4.66 5.02 -12.65
N ARG A 111 -4.23 6.19 -12.13
CA ARG A 111 -4.53 6.64 -10.77
C ARG A 111 -6.07 6.72 -10.59
N PRO A 112 -6.58 6.71 -9.35
CA PRO A 112 -7.99 6.95 -9.10
C PRO A 112 -8.45 8.27 -9.72
N ASP A 113 -9.56 8.21 -10.45
CA ASP A 113 -10.23 9.41 -10.95
C ASP A 113 -10.95 10.10 -9.78
N ARG A 114 -10.40 11.24 -9.36
CA ARG A 114 -10.92 12.04 -8.25
C ARG A 114 -12.21 12.77 -8.60
N GLU A 115 -12.43 13.07 -9.88
CA GLU A 115 -13.60 13.77 -10.35
C GLU A 115 -14.78 12.80 -10.46
N ALA A 116 -14.56 11.63 -11.07
CA ALA A 116 -15.58 10.58 -11.11
C ALA A 116 -15.97 10.10 -9.71
N ALA A 117 -15.02 10.01 -8.78
CA ALA A 117 -15.27 9.61 -7.39
C ALA A 117 -15.75 10.76 -6.47
N ARG A 118 -15.94 11.98 -7.00
CA ARG A 118 -16.41 13.16 -6.26
C ARG A 118 -15.60 13.48 -5.00
N VAL A 119 -14.27 13.26 -5.04
CA VAL A 119 -13.39 13.61 -3.92
C VAL A 119 -13.43 15.13 -3.71
N THR A 120 -13.79 15.53 -2.48
CA THR A 120 -13.88 16.95 -2.09
C THR A 120 -12.57 17.67 -2.38
N VAL A 121 -12.66 18.93 -2.84
CA VAL A 121 -11.47 19.76 -3.15
C VAL A 121 -10.58 19.90 -1.90
N ASP A 122 -11.21 19.86 -0.72
CA ASP A 122 -10.54 19.95 0.57
C ASP A 122 -9.69 18.74 0.97
N ARG A 123 -9.68 17.67 0.16
CA ARG A 123 -8.81 16.51 0.35
C ARG A 123 -7.67 16.43 -0.66
N ARG A 124 -7.70 17.26 -1.70
CA ARG A 124 -6.79 17.10 -2.84
C ARG A 124 -5.36 17.51 -2.46
N VAL A 125 -4.41 16.62 -2.75
CA VAL A 125 -2.98 16.90 -2.79
C VAL A 125 -2.49 16.89 -4.25
N PRO A 126 -1.39 17.57 -4.61
CA PRO A 126 -0.83 17.53 -5.95
C PRO A 126 -0.72 16.08 -6.46
N MET A 127 -1.24 15.83 -7.66
CA MET A 127 -1.20 14.48 -8.23
C MET A 127 0.24 14.14 -8.61
N PRO A 128 0.83 13.04 -8.10
CA PRO A 128 2.19 12.68 -8.48
C PRO A 128 2.26 12.35 -9.98
N ALA A 129 3.25 12.90 -10.67
CA ALA A 129 3.50 12.63 -12.09
C ALA A 129 4.01 11.19 -12.37
N SER A 130 4.45 10.48 -11.32
CA SER A 130 4.97 9.11 -11.40
C SER A 130 3.89 8.04 -11.20
N ALA A 131 4.19 6.81 -11.66
CA ALA A 131 3.28 5.65 -11.66
C ALA A 131 2.56 5.43 -10.32
N SER A 132 1.31 4.97 -10.40
CA SER A 132 0.41 4.75 -9.26
C SER A 132 0.72 3.50 -8.44
N PHE A 133 1.39 2.53 -9.04
CA PHE A 133 1.59 1.22 -8.45
C PHE A 133 3.08 0.85 -8.43
N PRO A 134 3.60 0.36 -7.29
CA PRO A 134 3.02 0.39 -5.94
C PRO A 134 3.12 1.77 -5.28
N SER A 135 2.43 1.99 -4.15
CA SER A 135 2.58 3.24 -3.38
C SER A 135 3.99 3.36 -2.78
N GLY A 136 4.83 4.24 -3.36
CA GLY A 136 6.18 4.50 -2.87
C GLY A 136 6.22 5.08 -1.46
N HIS A 137 5.28 5.96 -1.11
CA HIS A 137 5.17 6.55 0.24
C HIS A 137 4.85 5.48 1.28
N THR A 138 3.91 4.59 0.97
CA THR A 138 3.57 3.46 1.85
C THR A 138 4.73 2.49 1.95
N ALA A 139 5.38 2.16 0.83
CA ALA A 139 6.53 1.25 0.82
C ALA A 139 7.68 1.79 1.68
N ALA A 140 8.03 3.07 1.54
CA ALA A 140 9.04 3.74 2.33
C ALA A 140 8.71 3.74 3.83
N ALA A 141 7.48 4.13 4.20
CA ALA A 141 7.05 4.21 5.59
C ALA A 141 7.01 2.82 6.27
N VAL A 142 6.48 1.81 5.58
CA VAL A 142 6.43 0.43 6.09
C VAL A 142 7.83 -0.18 6.20
N ALA A 143 8.70 0.03 5.21
CA ALA A 143 10.08 -0.44 5.26
C ALA A 143 10.84 0.13 6.46
N PHE A 144 10.73 1.44 6.67
CA PHE A 144 11.34 2.12 7.79
C PHE A 144 10.81 1.59 9.13
N ALA A 145 9.48 1.54 9.29
CA ALA A 145 8.84 1.08 10.51
C ALA A 145 9.21 -0.35 10.87
N ALA A 146 9.21 -1.26 9.89
CA ALA A 146 9.57 -2.66 10.09
C ALA A 146 11.05 -2.80 10.48
N ALA A 147 11.97 -2.18 9.74
CA ALA A 147 13.40 -2.26 10.04
C ALA A 147 13.73 -1.67 11.42
N VAL A 148 13.22 -0.48 11.75
CA VAL A 148 13.41 0.12 13.08
C VAL A 148 12.78 -0.75 14.17
N GLY A 149 11.56 -1.24 13.96
CA GLY A 149 10.83 -2.07 14.92
C GLY A 149 11.55 -3.37 15.29
N THR A 150 12.31 -3.97 14.36
CA THR A 150 13.11 -5.16 14.67
C THR A 150 14.27 -4.87 15.63
N VAL A 151 14.84 -3.66 15.59
CA VAL A 151 15.94 -3.26 16.47
C VAL A 151 15.42 -2.64 17.77
N LEU A 152 14.33 -1.89 17.69
CA LEU A 152 13.65 -1.21 18.79
C LEU A 152 12.17 -1.68 18.85
N PRO A 153 11.88 -2.81 19.51
CA PRO A 153 10.52 -3.37 19.55
C PRO A 153 9.46 -2.40 20.09
N THR A 154 9.83 -1.54 21.03
CA THR A 154 8.94 -0.50 21.58
C THR A 154 8.52 0.54 20.54
N ALA A 155 9.30 0.73 19.47
CA ALA A 155 8.98 1.63 18.36
C ALA A 155 8.13 0.95 17.27
N ALA A 156 7.98 -0.38 17.28
CA ALA A 156 7.30 -1.11 16.22
C ALA A 156 5.82 -0.72 16.07
N LEU A 157 5.08 -0.68 17.19
CA LEU A 157 3.66 -0.31 17.18
C LEU A 157 3.43 1.15 16.76
N PRO A 158 4.08 2.17 17.36
CA PRO A 158 3.85 3.57 16.95
C PRO A 158 4.27 3.84 15.51
N LEU A 159 5.40 3.29 15.06
CA LEU A 159 5.85 3.47 13.67
C LEU A 159 4.97 2.69 12.68
N GLY A 160 4.48 1.51 13.06
CA GLY A 160 3.52 0.74 12.27
C GLY A 160 2.19 1.48 12.12
N ALA A 161 1.67 2.06 13.21
CA ALA A 161 0.46 2.88 13.19
C ALA A 161 0.65 4.12 12.29
N LEU A 162 1.80 4.79 12.39
CA LEU A 162 2.15 5.93 11.54
C LEU A 162 2.23 5.52 10.06
N ALA A 163 2.85 4.39 9.73
CA ALA A 163 2.92 3.87 8.37
C ALA A 163 1.52 3.52 7.82
N GLY A 164 0.65 2.93 8.65
CA GLY A 164 -0.75 2.71 8.32
C GLY A 164 -1.51 4.01 8.05
N ALA A 165 -1.32 5.02 8.90
CA ALA A 165 -1.93 6.34 8.73
C ALA A 165 -1.45 7.04 7.45
N VAL A 166 -0.17 6.92 7.09
CA VAL A 166 0.36 7.40 5.81
C VAL A 166 -0.32 6.67 4.65
N GLY A 167 -0.42 5.35 4.70
CA GLY A 167 -1.13 4.56 3.69
C GLY A 167 -2.58 4.99 3.51
N TYR A 168 -3.31 5.15 4.62
CA TYR A 168 -4.68 5.62 4.61
C TYR A 168 -4.81 7.05 4.04
N ALA A 169 -3.93 7.98 4.43
CA ALA A 169 -3.93 9.34 3.91
C ALA A 169 -3.77 9.38 2.38
N ARG A 170 -3.04 8.43 1.78
CA ARG A 170 -2.91 8.32 0.31
C ARG A 170 -4.20 7.86 -0.38
N VAL A 171 -4.98 6.98 0.25
CA VAL A 171 -6.32 6.62 -0.23
C VAL A 171 -7.27 7.80 -0.06
N HIS A 172 -7.26 8.41 1.13
CA HIS A 172 -8.13 9.52 1.52
C HIS A 172 -8.00 10.75 0.61
N THR A 173 -6.77 11.09 0.23
CA THR A 173 -6.48 12.23 -0.65
C THR A 173 -6.67 11.91 -2.15
N GLY A 174 -7.06 10.67 -2.47
CA GLY A 174 -7.36 10.26 -3.84
C GLY A 174 -6.15 10.12 -4.75
N VAL A 175 -4.96 9.85 -4.21
CA VAL A 175 -3.76 9.57 -5.03
C VAL A 175 -3.58 8.08 -5.31
N HIS A 176 -4.08 7.18 -4.46
CA HIS A 176 -3.83 5.74 -4.56
C HIS A 176 -5.09 4.94 -4.26
N TYR A 177 -5.22 3.79 -4.93
CA TYR A 177 -6.19 2.77 -4.54
C TYR A 177 -5.70 2.00 -3.30
N PRO A 178 -6.60 1.45 -2.46
CA PRO A 178 -6.23 0.55 -1.37
C PRO A 178 -5.26 -0.58 -1.78
N GLY A 179 -5.43 -1.15 -2.99
CA GLY A 179 -4.54 -2.16 -3.54
C GLY A 179 -3.13 -1.65 -3.82
N ASP A 180 -2.95 -0.38 -4.19
CA ASP A 180 -1.63 0.23 -4.37
C ASP A 180 -0.91 0.38 -3.02
N VAL A 181 -1.66 0.67 -1.96
CA VAL A 181 -1.17 0.76 -0.57
C VAL A 181 -0.79 -0.61 -0.05
N ALA A 182 -1.61 -1.64 -0.26
CA ALA A 182 -1.30 -3.01 0.12
C ALA A 182 -0.04 -3.53 -0.58
N ALA A 183 0.09 -3.32 -1.89
CA ALA A 183 1.30 -3.68 -2.63
C ALA A 183 2.53 -2.89 -2.16
N GLY A 184 2.35 -1.61 -1.83
CA GLY A 184 3.40 -0.80 -1.20
C GLY A 184 3.85 -1.37 0.14
N ALA A 185 2.92 -1.79 1.00
CA ALA A 185 3.25 -2.39 2.29
C ALA A 185 4.04 -3.70 2.14
N VAL A 186 3.63 -4.59 1.22
CA VAL A 186 4.37 -5.83 0.92
C VAL A 186 5.79 -5.53 0.44
N LEU A 187 5.93 -4.58 -0.50
CA LEU A 187 7.24 -4.15 -0.97
C LEU A 187 8.11 -3.57 0.16
N GLY A 188 7.49 -2.79 1.04
CA GLY A 188 8.17 -2.21 2.20
C GLY A 188 8.69 -3.27 3.16
N LEU A 189 7.87 -4.26 3.52
CA LEU A 189 8.27 -5.39 4.36
C LEU A 189 9.41 -6.20 3.73
N ALA A 190 9.32 -6.49 2.43
CA ALA A 190 10.37 -7.19 1.70
C ALA A 190 11.69 -6.40 1.70
N SER A 191 11.62 -5.07 1.54
CA SER A 191 12.79 -4.19 1.57
C SER A 191 13.43 -4.11 2.95
N ALA A 192 12.61 -4.10 4.02
CA ALA A 192 13.10 -4.19 5.39
C ALA A 192 13.82 -5.51 5.65
N ALA A 193 13.23 -6.64 5.25
CA ALA A 193 13.85 -7.94 5.38
C ALA A 193 15.21 -8.01 4.63
N ALA A 194 15.26 -7.48 3.41
CA ALA A 194 16.49 -7.41 2.62
C ALA A 194 17.56 -6.54 3.29
N ALA A 195 17.20 -5.36 3.80
CA ALA A 195 18.13 -4.47 4.51
C ALA A 195 18.70 -5.12 5.77
N LEU A 196 17.86 -5.82 6.53
CA LEU A 196 18.26 -6.53 7.75
C LEU A 196 19.17 -7.72 7.43
N ALA A 197 18.90 -8.45 6.35
CA ALA A 197 19.72 -9.58 5.91
C ALA A 197 21.09 -9.14 5.38
N ALA A 198 21.16 -7.97 4.71
CA ALA A 198 22.39 -7.42 4.16
C ALA A 198 23.28 -6.72 5.21
N ALA A 199 22.75 -6.44 6.40
CA ALA A 199 23.50 -5.78 7.46
C ALA A 199 24.61 -6.70 7.99
N PRO A 200 25.88 -6.29 7.98
CA PRO A 200 26.95 -7.09 8.57
C PRO A 200 26.73 -7.19 10.09
N GLY A 201 26.36 -8.38 10.57
CA GLY A 201 26.42 -8.74 11.99
C GLY A 201 25.13 -9.27 12.60
N GLY A 202 25.02 -10.60 12.62
CA GLY A 202 24.05 -11.39 13.38
C GLY A 202 24.12 -12.89 13.09
N GLY A 203 25.24 -13.40 12.60
CA GLY A 203 25.43 -14.85 12.47
C GLY A 203 25.25 -15.50 13.83
N CYS A 204 24.37 -16.49 13.91
CA CYS A 204 24.36 -17.44 14.99
C CYS A 204 25.70 -18.17 14.95
N GLN A 205 26.70 -17.67 15.68
CA GLN A 205 27.85 -18.51 16.00
C GLN A 205 27.30 -19.61 16.92
N PRO A 206 27.41 -20.90 16.54
CA PRO A 206 27.10 -21.95 17.48
C PRO A 206 28.01 -21.72 18.68
N LYS A 207 27.43 -21.54 19.88
CA LYS A 207 28.21 -21.54 21.12
C LYS A 207 29.10 -22.77 21.05
N ALA A 208 30.40 -22.56 20.93
CA ALA A 208 31.37 -23.62 21.14
C ALA A 208 31.03 -24.19 22.52
N ARG A 209 30.50 -25.41 22.54
CA ARG A 209 30.40 -26.19 23.76
C ARG A 209 31.85 -26.34 24.22
N THR A 210 32.24 -25.59 25.24
CA THR A 210 33.39 -25.94 26.07
C THR A 210 33.11 -27.34 26.61
N ALA A 211 33.70 -28.32 25.94
CA ALA A 211 33.82 -29.66 26.44
C ALA A 211 35.14 -29.71 27.20
N TRP A 212 35.01 -29.79 28.52
CA TRP A 212 36.00 -30.20 29.53
C TRP A 212 37.17 -29.25 29.78
#